data_AF-A0A067JM87-F1
#
_entry.id   AF-A0A067JM87-F1
#
_cell.length_a   1.000
_cell.length_b   1.000
_cell.length_c   1.000
_cell.angle_alpha   90.00
_cell.angle_beta   90.00
_cell.angle_gamma   90.00
#
_symmetry.space_group_name_H-M   'P 1'
#
loop_
_entity.id
_entity.type
_entity.pdbx_description
1 polymer ?
#
loop_
_entity_poly.entity_id
_entity_poly.type
_entity_poly.pdbx_seq_one_letter_code
_entity_poly.pdbx_strand_id
1 'polypeptide(L)'
;MKLIEKVGDAYRIVGAPEVDSEDEGAEAAGGANMEEDNPPPFTSSFGAGTSGTGPSFQGTSNMSNDEVLARMMSRMDLFDTRLNGMETMIADRFQSIEIMNGSLDSWMDTMQGQLQTILQLL
;
A
#
# COMPACT_ATOMS: atom_id res chain seq x y z
N MET A 1 6.06 -4.51 13.69
CA MET A 1 4.88 -3.70 14.08
C MET A 1 5.16 -3.00 15.40
N LYS A 2 4.99 -1.67 15.51
CA LYS A 2 5.04 -0.96 16.81
C LYS A 2 3.60 -0.66 17.25
N LEU A 3 3.26 -1.05 18.47
CA LEU A 3 1.96 -0.79 19.07
C LEU A 3 1.95 0.65 19.62
N ILE A 4 0.93 1.41 19.23
CA ILE A 4 0.70 2.78 19.70
C ILE A 4 -0.57 2.73 20.53
N GLU A 5 -0.50 3.23 21.77
CA GLU A 5 -1.68 3.33 22.64
C GLU A 5 -2.08 4.79 22.85
N LYS A 6 -3.37 4.99 23.15
CA LYS A 6 -3.94 6.29 23.48
C LYS A 6 -4.14 6.40 24.99
N VAL A 7 -3.56 7.44 25.61
CA VAL A 7 -3.73 7.76 27.03
C VAL A 7 -4.28 9.17 27.13
N GLY A 8 -5.58 9.28 27.44
CA GLY A 8 -6.30 10.55 27.38
C GLY A 8 -6.38 11.08 25.94
N ASP A 9 -5.95 12.32 25.72
CA ASP A 9 -5.91 12.95 24.39
C ASP A 9 -4.55 12.79 23.67
N ALA A 10 -3.58 12.12 24.30
CA ALA A 10 -2.25 11.92 23.75
C ALA A 10 -2.00 10.46 23.35
N TYR A 11 -1.18 10.26 22.32
CA TYR A 11 -0.74 8.93 21.87
C TYR A 11 0.73 8.72 22.23
N ARG A 12 1.08 7.53 22.73
CA ARG A 12 2.47 7.15 23.03
C ARG A 12 2.79 5.77 22.48
N ILE A 13 4.04 5.61 22.04
CA ILE A 13 4.56 4.35 21.48
C ILE A 13 4.88 3.43 22.66
N VAL A 14 4.20 2.28 22.73
CA VAL A 14 4.46 1.27 23.75
C VAL A 14 5.75 0.55 23.34
N GLY A 15 6.79 0.68 24.16
CA GLY A 15 8.10 0.09 23.90
C GLY A 15 8.01 -1.44 23.83
N ALA A 16 8.65 -2.03 22.82
CA ALA A 16 8.80 -3.49 22.72
C ALA A 16 9.91 -3.96 23.69
N PRO A 17 9.85 -5.21 24.20
CA PRO A 17 10.90 -5.75 25.06
C PRO A 17 12.21 -5.88 24.28
N GLU A 18 13.31 -5.43 24.89
CA GLU A 18 14.65 -5.76 24.42
C GLU A 18 14.88 -7.26 24.60
N VAL A 19 15.00 -7.99 23.49
CA VAL A 19 15.56 -9.34 23.47
C VAL A 19 16.65 -9.38 22.42
N ASP A 20 17.87 -9.36 22.95
CA ASP A 20 19.14 -9.67 22.29
C ASP A 20 19.09 -11.13 21.82
N SER A 21 19.46 -11.41 20.56
CA SER A 21 19.68 -12.78 20.05
C SER A 21 20.52 -12.72 18.79
N GLU A 22 21.83 -12.91 18.97
CA GLU A 22 22.74 -13.39 17.93
C GLU A 22 22.33 -14.82 17.55
N ASP A 23 22.08 -15.07 16.26
CA ASP A 23 22.20 -16.42 15.68
C ASP A 23 22.50 -16.32 14.17
N GLU A 24 23.62 -16.91 13.78
CA GLU A 24 24.12 -17.01 12.41
C GLU A 24 23.48 -18.21 11.70
N GLY A 25 23.10 -18.01 10.44
CA GLY A 25 23.19 -19.06 9.42
C GLY A 25 21.89 -19.76 9.04
N ALA A 26 21.43 -19.48 7.81
CA ALA A 26 21.34 -20.49 6.75
C ALA A 26 20.77 -19.85 5.47
N GLU A 27 21.63 -19.71 4.48
CA GLU A 27 21.28 -19.50 3.08
C GLU A 27 20.41 -20.67 2.56
N ALA A 28 19.28 -20.35 1.93
CA ALA A 28 18.60 -21.27 1.01
C ALA A 28 18.01 -20.48 -0.16
N ALA A 29 18.67 -20.64 -1.29
CA ALA A 29 18.40 -20.02 -2.57
C ALA A 29 17.06 -20.42 -3.19
N GLY A 30 16.53 -19.55 -4.06
CA GLY A 30 15.86 -19.99 -5.28
C GLY A 30 14.51 -19.36 -5.59
N GLY A 31 14.55 -18.23 -6.30
CA GLY A 31 13.76 -18.01 -7.51
C GLY A 31 12.27 -17.65 -7.37
N ALA A 32 11.97 -16.38 -7.58
CA ALA A 32 11.13 -15.93 -8.70
C ALA A 32 11.16 -14.39 -8.73
N ASN A 33 11.73 -13.88 -9.82
CA ASN A 33 11.77 -12.48 -10.19
C ASN A 33 10.34 -11.94 -10.37
N MET A 34 9.77 -11.32 -9.33
CA MET A 34 8.72 -10.33 -9.51
C MET A 34 9.42 -8.98 -9.50
N GLU A 35 9.57 -8.38 -10.68
CA GLU A 35 10.07 -7.02 -10.87
C GLU A 35 9.09 -6.06 -10.20
N GLU A 36 9.23 -5.91 -8.87
CA GLU A 36 8.66 -4.80 -8.15
C GLU A 36 9.52 -3.59 -8.54
N ASP A 37 9.04 -2.84 -9.52
CA ASP A 37 9.58 -1.54 -9.94
C ASP A 37 9.48 -0.57 -8.76
N ASN A 38 10.41 -0.73 -7.83
CA ASN A 38 10.53 0.08 -6.65
C ASN A 38 10.99 1.47 -7.12
N PRO A 39 10.15 2.51 -7.02
CA PRO A 39 10.56 3.84 -7.44
C PRO A 39 11.81 4.23 -6.64
N PRO A 40 12.78 4.92 -7.26
CA PRO A 40 14.07 5.19 -6.64
C PRO A 40 13.85 5.91 -5.31
N PRO A 41 14.61 5.53 -4.25
CA PRO A 41 14.42 6.11 -2.93
C PRO A 41 14.56 7.63 -3.00
N PHE A 42 13.63 8.33 -2.35
CA PHE A 42 13.64 9.78 -2.26
C PHE A 42 15.04 10.27 -1.85
N THR A 43 15.68 11.06 -2.70
CA THR A 43 16.97 11.68 -2.43
C THR A 43 16.81 12.80 -1.40
N SER A 44 16.70 12.43 -0.12
CA SER A 44 16.71 13.36 0.99
C SER A 44 18.16 13.80 1.26
N SER A 45 18.51 14.99 0.78
CA SER A 45 19.75 15.68 1.12
C SER A 45 19.70 16.12 2.59
N PHE A 46 20.32 15.35 3.49
CA PHE A 46 20.84 15.87 4.76
C PHE A 46 22.17 15.16 5.06
N GLY A 47 23.23 15.97 5.13
CA GLY A 47 24.61 15.50 5.10
C GLY A 47 25.10 14.85 6.39
N ALA A 48 25.89 13.79 6.22
CA ALA A 48 26.94 13.36 7.13
C ALA A 48 28.03 12.70 6.27
N GLY A 49 29.24 13.25 6.32
CA GLY A 49 30.28 13.00 5.32
C GLY A 49 30.94 11.63 5.41
N THR A 50 31.15 11.02 4.23
CA THR A 50 32.38 10.30 3.87
C THR A 50 32.66 10.57 2.39
N SER A 51 33.91 10.91 2.11
CA SER A 51 34.45 11.23 0.79
C SER A 51 34.59 9.97 -0.06
N GLY A 52 33.78 9.85 -1.11
CA GLY A 52 33.90 8.81 -2.13
C GLY A 52 32.95 9.07 -3.29
N THR A 53 33.47 9.73 -4.33
CA THR A 53 32.93 9.95 -5.69
C THR A 53 31.45 9.56 -5.90
N GLY A 54 30.54 10.45 -5.48
CA GLY A 54 29.14 10.47 -5.92
C GLY A 54 28.99 11.32 -7.19
N PRO A 55 27.90 11.16 -7.97
CA PRO A 55 27.68 11.94 -9.19
C PRO A 55 27.81 13.42 -8.85
N SER A 56 28.66 14.14 -9.61
CA SER A 56 28.82 15.58 -9.42
C SER A 56 27.44 16.22 -9.52
N PHE A 57 26.99 16.90 -8.47
CA PHE A 57 25.93 17.90 -8.61
C PHE A 57 26.50 19.06 -9.42
N GLN A 58 26.59 18.85 -10.72
CA GLN A 58 27.01 19.84 -11.68
C GLN A 58 25.76 20.59 -12.12
N GLY A 59 25.57 21.76 -11.51
CA GLY A 59 24.56 22.73 -11.90
C GLY A 59 23.57 23.02 -10.78
N THR A 60 23.72 24.17 -10.13
CA THR A 60 22.53 24.96 -9.81
C THR A 60 21.91 25.31 -11.16
N SER A 61 20.99 24.49 -11.65
CA SER A 61 20.06 24.97 -12.67
C SER A 61 19.17 25.96 -11.93
N ASN A 62 19.32 27.24 -12.26
CA ASN A 62 18.33 28.23 -11.85
C ASN A 62 17.05 27.92 -12.63
N MET A 63 16.26 26.96 -12.12
CA MET A 63 14.93 26.68 -12.66
C MET A 63 14.13 27.98 -12.58
N SER A 64 13.53 28.36 -13.70
CA SER A 64 12.62 29.50 -13.70
C SER A 64 11.38 29.15 -12.88
N ASN A 65 10.68 30.17 -12.38
CA ASN A 65 9.41 29.96 -11.69
C ASN A 65 8.39 29.22 -12.57
N ASP A 66 8.43 29.45 -13.88
CA ASP A 66 7.56 28.78 -14.85
C ASP A 66 7.87 27.28 -14.96
N GLU A 67 9.15 26.90 -14.90
CA GLU A 67 9.57 25.50 -14.90
C GLU A 67 9.14 24.79 -13.62
N VAL A 68 9.28 25.46 -12.47
CA VAL A 68 8.78 24.93 -11.19
C VAL A 68 7.27 24.74 -11.24
N LEU A 69 6.53 25.73 -11.77
CA LEU A 69 5.09 25.66 -11.91
C LEU A 69 4.66 24.53 -12.85
N ALA A 70 5.30 24.39 -14.01
CA ALA A 70 5.04 23.32 -14.96
C ALA A 70 5.29 21.94 -14.34
N ARG A 71 6.35 21.80 -13.53
CA ARG A 71 6.64 20.56 -12.79
C ARG A 71 5.58 20.27 -11.72
N MET A 72 5.09 21.29 -11.02
CA MET A 72 4.01 21.13 -10.05
C MET A 72 2.71 20.69 -10.75
N MET A 73 2.36 21.30 -11.88
CA MET A 73 1.19 20.92 -12.67
C MET A 73 1.30 19.48 -13.19
N SER A 74 2.47 19.09 -13.71
CA SER A 74 2.73 17.72 -14.15
C SER A 74 2.62 16.71 -13.00
N ARG A 75 3.09 17.05 -11.80
CA ARG A 75 2.92 16.19 -10.62
C ARG A 75 1.46 16.08 -10.18
N MET A 76 0.71 17.19 -10.26
CA MET A 76 -0.71 17.21 -9.94
C MET A 76 -1.50 16.28 -10.86
N ASP A 77 -1.24 16.34 -12.17
CA ASP A 77 -1.88 15.49 -13.19
C ASP A 77 -1.57 14.00 -12.99
N LEU A 78 -0.32 13.68 -12.59
CA LEU A 78 0.06 12.32 -12.22
C LEU A 78 -0.72 11.82 -10.99
N PHE A 79 -0.88 12.67 -9.97
CA PHE A 79 -1.68 12.30 -8.79
C PHE A 79 -3.16 12.13 -9.14
N ASP A 80 -3.72 13.01 -9.97
CA ASP A 80 -5.11 12.94 -10.42
C ASP A 80 -5.40 11.64 -11.17
N THR A 81 -4.55 11.31 -12.15
CA THR A 81 -4.64 10.05 -12.91
C THR A 81 -4.57 8.84 -11.98
N ARG A 82 -3.66 8.86 -10.99
CA ARG A 82 -3.52 7.77 -10.01
C ARG A 82 -4.73 7.68 -9.08
N LEU A 83 -5.28 8.81 -8.64
CA LEU A 83 -6.46 8.85 -7.77
C LEU A 83 -7.69 8.32 -8.51
N ASN A 84 -7.92 8.73 -9.75
CA ASN A 84 -8.98 8.20 -10.60
C ASN A 84 -8.80 6.69 -10.85
N GLY A 85 -7.57 6.23 -11.06
CA GLY A 85 -7.26 4.79 -11.15
C GLY A 85 -7.62 4.04 -9.86
N MET A 86 -7.31 4.59 -8.69
CA MET A 86 -7.69 3.98 -7.41
C MET A 86 -9.20 3.99 -7.18
N GLU A 87 -9.88 5.08 -7.53
CA GLU A 87 -11.33 5.20 -7.42
C GLU A 87 -12.05 4.13 -8.25
N THR A 88 -11.63 3.93 -9.49
CA THR A 88 -12.21 2.90 -10.37
C THR A 88 -11.97 1.48 -9.85
N MET A 89 -10.77 1.18 -9.35
CA MET A 89 -10.47 -0.12 -8.73
C MET A 89 -11.30 -0.37 -7.46
N ILE A 90 -11.55 0.67 -6.67
CA ILE A 90 -12.38 0.58 -5.47
C ILE A 90 -13.84 0.35 -5.86
N ALA A 91 -14.36 1.08 -6.84
CA ALA A 91 -15.71 0.92 -7.35
C ALA A 91 -15.96 -0.50 -7.90
N ASP A 92 -15.04 -1.02 -8.71
CA ASP A 92 -15.10 -2.39 -9.25
C ASP A 92 -15.15 -3.45 -8.13
N ARG A 93 -14.29 -3.30 -7.11
CA ARG A 93 -14.28 -4.21 -5.95
C ARG A 93 -15.60 -4.19 -5.19
N PHE A 94 -16.17 -3.01 -4.95
CA PHE A 94 -17.47 -2.90 -4.27
C PHE A 94 -18.59 -3.51 -5.09
N GLN A 95 -18.60 -3.30 -6.41
CA GLN A 95 -19.57 -3.91 -7.31
C GLN A 95 -19.47 -5.44 -7.29
N SER A 96 -18.25 -5.98 -7.30
CA SER A 96 -18.02 -7.43 -7.20
C SER A 96 -18.57 -8.01 -5.89
N ILE A 97 -18.38 -7.31 -4.77
CA ILE A 97 -18.92 -7.71 -3.47
C ILE A 97 -20.46 -7.67 -3.47
N GLU A 98 -21.06 -6.64 -4.07
CA GLU A 98 -22.51 -6.53 -4.18
C GLU A 98 -23.11 -7.70 -4.97
N ILE A 99 -22.50 -8.06 -6.10
CA ILE A 99 -22.91 -9.22 -6.91
C ILE A 99 -22.76 -10.51 -6.12
N MET A 100 -21.64 -10.69 -5.42
CA MET A 100 -21.39 -11.87 -4.58
C MET A 100 -22.45 -12.00 -3.47
N ASN A 101 -22.78 -10.90 -2.78
CA ASN A 101 -23.79 -10.90 -1.74
C ASN A 101 -25.17 -11.27 -2.30
N GLY A 102 -25.57 -10.69 -3.43
CA GLY A 102 -26.83 -11.06 -4.08
C GLY A 102 -26.88 -12.53 -4.50
N SER A 103 -25.74 -13.10 -4.93
CA SER A 103 -25.62 -14.52 -5.23
C SER A 103 -25.78 -15.40 -3.97
N LEU A 104 -25.18 -14.99 -2.85
CA LEU A 104 -25.33 -15.70 -1.57
C LEU A 104 -26.77 -15.67 -1.07
N ASP A 105 -27.47 -14.54 -1.18
CA ASP A 105 -28.88 -14.42 -0.81
C ASP A 105 -29.75 -15.36 -1.66
N SER A 106 -29.56 -15.36 -2.99
CA SER A 106 -30.26 -16.26 -3.90
C SER A 106 -30.00 -17.75 -3.60
N TRP A 107 -28.76 -18.07 -3.19
CA TRP A 107 -28.41 -19.43 -2.80
C TRP A 107 -29.08 -19.83 -1.49
N MET A 108 -29.14 -18.93 -0.51
CA MET A 108 -29.83 -19.14 0.76
C MET A 108 -31.33 -19.36 0.57
N ASP A 109 -31.99 -18.54 -0.26
CA ASP A 109 -33.40 -18.69 -0.60
C ASP A 109 -33.71 -20.05 -1.22
N THR A 110 -32.83 -20.51 -2.12
CA THR A 110 -32.96 -21.81 -2.77
C THR A 110 -32.84 -22.95 -1.76
N MET A 111 -31.81 -22.92 -0.91
CA MET A 111 -31.63 -23.95 0.13
C MET A 111 -32.78 -23.96 1.13
N GLN A 112 -33.27 -22.78 1.52
CA GLN A 112 -34.42 -22.66 2.41
C GLN A 112 -35.67 -23.28 1.78
N GLY A 113 -35.96 -22.97 0.51
CA GLY A 113 -37.08 -23.57 -0.22
C GLY A 113 -36.97 -25.09 -0.34
N GLN A 114 -35.77 -25.61 -0.63
CA GLN A 114 -35.51 -27.04 -0.67
C GLN A 114 -35.76 -27.71 0.69
N LEU A 115 -35.24 -27.12 1.78
CA LEU A 115 -35.42 -27.63 3.13
C LEU A 115 -36.90 -27.64 3.54
N GLN A 116 -37.64 -26.57 3.25
CA GLN A 116 -39.08 -26.50 3.51
C GLN A 116 -39.85 -27.59 2.75
N THR A 117 -39.49 -27.82 1.48
CA THR A 117 -40.11 -28.88 0.66
C THR A 117 -39.89 -30.26 1.27
N ILE A 118 -38.67 -30.56 1.73
CA ILE A 118 -38.35 -31.82 2.39
C ILE A 118 -39.15 -31.97 3.69
N LEU A 119 -39.25 -30.91 4.49
CA LEU A 119 -39.98 -30.92 5.76
C LEU A 119 -41.48 -31.19 5.55
N GLN A 120 -42.07 -30.73 4.44
CA GLN A 120 -43.48 -30.97 4.10
C GLN A 120 -43.75 -32.39 3.59
N LEU A 121 -42.73 -33.10 3.12
CA LEU A 121 -42.82 -34.46 2.61
C LEU A 121 -42.62 -35.53 3.70
N LEU A 122 -42.24 -35.12 4.91
CA LEU A 122 -41.99 -35.98 6.07
C LEU A 122 -43.19 -36.00 7.02
#